data_AF-A0A5D4XLW4-F1
#
_entry.id   AF-A0A5D4XLW4-F1
#
_cell.length_a   1.000
_cell.length_b   1.000
_cell.length_c   1.000
_cell.angle_alpha   90.00
_cell.angle_beta   90.00
_cell.angle_gamma   90.00
#
_symmetry.space_group_name_H-M   'P 1'
#
loop_
_entity.id
_entity.type
_entity.pdbx_description
1 polymer ?
#
loop_
_entity_poly.entity_id
_entity_poly.type
_entity_poly.pdbx_seq_one_letter_code
_entity_poly.pdbx_strand_id
1 'polypeptide(L)'
;MSSTIERPRFPMFHPFHAVLLGGTITLFLGALLCDIAYARTFEIQWNNFASWLIVGGLVVGAVALACSTLGLLPSRRTRQSILHAALLLATLIAGLLNALMHARDAWASMPGGLVLSVLVFVLACVATWLGCRPTRIGGTP
;
A
#
# COMPACT_ATOMS: atom_id res chain seq x y z
N MET A 1 25.59 1.69 -39.41
CA MET A 1 24.30 1.93 -38.73
C MET A 1 24.31 1.14 -37.43
N SER A 2 24.64 1.79 -36.31
CA SER A 2 24.60 1.15 -34.98
C SER A 2 23.18 1.24 -34.46
N SER A 3 22.52 0.10 -34.26
CA SER A 3 21.24 0.04 -33.56
C SER A 3 21.50 0.25 -32.08
N THR A 4 21.19 1.44 -31.58
CA THR A 4 21.12 1.70 -30.15
C THR A 4 19.92 0.93 -29.62
N ILE A 5 20.14 -0.29 -29.11
CA ILE A 5 19.10 -1.02 -28.39
C ILE A 5 18.85 -0.24 -27.10
N GLU A 6 17.86 0.67 -27.15
CA GLU A 6 17.23 1.19 -25.95
C GLU A 6 16.56 0.02 -25.25
N ARG A 7 17.32 -0.66 -24.39
CA ARG A 7 16.74 -1.61 -23.45
C ARG A 7 15.78 -0.78 -22.58
N PRO A 8 14.47 -1.10 -22.56
CA PRO A 8 13.58 -0.53 -21.57
C PRO A 8 14.16 -0.94 -20.22
N ARG A 9 14.83 -0.01 -19.54
CA ARG A 9 15.34 -0.25 -18.19
C ARG A 9 14.12 -0.28 -17.30
N PHE A 10 13.56 -1.47 -17.14
CA PHE A 10 12.56 -1.73 -16.12
C PHE A 10 13.12 -1.20 -14.79
N PRO A 11 12.35 -0.38 -14.06
CA PRO A 11 12.80 0.14 -12.78
C PRO A 11 13.20 -1.02 -11.88
N MET A 12 14.18 -0.75 -11.02
CA MET A 12 14.92 -1.69 -10.17
C MET A 12 14.07 -2.36 -9.06
N PHE A 13 12.77 -2.49 -9.27
CA PHE A 13 11.81 -3.19 -8.41
C PHE A 13 11.51 -4.56 -8.99
N HIS A 14 11.76 -5.61 -8.21
CA HIS A 14 11.47 -6.99 -8.58
C HIS A 14 9.97 -7.12 -8.93
N PRO A 15 9.57 -7.78 -10.03
CA PRO A 15 8.17 -7.86 -10.47
C PRO A 15 7.23 -8.39 -9.37
N PHE A 16 7.75 -9.27 -8.50
CA PHE A 16 7.07 -9.73 -7.29
C PHE A 16 6.63 -8.59 -6.36
N HIS A 17 7.50 -7.62 -6.09
CA HIS A 17 7.18 -6.48 -5.23
C HIS A 17 6.11 -5.57 -5.84
N ALA A 18 6.10 -5.42 -7.16
CA ALA A 18 5.05 -4.68 -7.86
C ALA A 18 3.67 -5.35 -7.73
N VAL A 19 3.63 -6.69 -7.83
CA VAL A 19 2.40 -7.47 -7.61
C VAL A 19 1.90 -7.30 -6.17
N LEU A 20 2.79 -7.32 -5.18
CA LEU A 20 2.43 -7.08 -3.78
C LEU A 20 1.83 -5.68 -3.58
N LEU A 21 2.45 -4.64 -4.13
CA LEU A 21 1.93 -3.27 -4.06
C LEU A 21 0.53 -3.15 -4.70
N GLY A 22 0.34 -3.73 -5.88
CA GLY A 22 -0.96 -3.77 -6.55
C GLY A 22 -2.02 -4.52 -5.74
N GLY A 23 -1.65 -5.65 -5.14
CA GLY A 23 -2.51 -6.43 -4.24
C GLY A 23 -2.93 -5.63 -3.00
N THR A 24 -1.96 -4.98 -2.33
CA THR A 24 -2.22 -4.12 -1.16
C THR A 24 -3.19 -2.98 -1.49
N ILE A 25 -3.00 -2.28 -2.61
CA ILE A 25 -3.93 -1.22 -3.05
C ILE A 25 -5.33 -1.76 -3.28
N THR A 26 -5.43 -2.89 -3.99
CA THR A 26 -6.73 -3.48 -4.35
C THR A 26 -7.51 -3.91 -3.11
N LEU A 27 -6.83 -4.48 -2.11
CA LEU A 27 -7.43 -4.91 -0.85
C LEU A 27 -7.91 -3.71 -0.02
N PHE A 28 -7.10 -2.65 0.11
CA PHE A 28 -7.52 -1.44 0.82
C PHE A 28 -8.63 -0.66 0.09
N LEU A 29 -8.63 -0.66 -1.25
CA LEU A 29 -9.73 -0.09 -2.03
C LEU A 29 -11.03 -0.87 -1.79
N GLY A 30 -10.96 -2.20 -1.80
CA GLY A 30 -12.10 -3.05 -1.48
C GLY A 30 -12.66 -2.77 -0.09
N ALA A 31 -11.78 -2.66 0.92
CA ALA A 31 -12.19 -2.30 2.29
C ALA A 31 -12.91 -0.94 2.35
N LEU A 32 -12.37 0.08 1.67
CA LEU A 32 -12.99 1.40 1.60
C LEU A 32 -14.37 1.36 0.93
N LEU A 33 -14.53 0.59 -0.14
CA LEU A 33 -15.84 0.41 -0.79
C LEU A 33 -16.84 -0.28 0.13
N CYS A 34 -16.40 -1.29 0.89
CA CYS A 34 -17.23 -1.94 1.91
C CYS A 34 -17.64 -0.97 3.02
N ASP A 35 -16.73 -0.12 3.50
CA ASP A 35 -17.06 0.89 4.52
C ASP A 35 -18.06 1.93 4.02
N ILE A 36 -17.92 2.36 2.77
CA ILE A 36 -18.90 3.26 2.13
C ILE A 36 -20.26 2.57 2.05
N ALA A 37 -20.30 1.29 1.66
CA ALA A 37 -21.54 0.53 1.61
C ALA A 37 -22.17 0.41 3.01
N TYR A 38 -21.38 0.07 4.05
CA TYR A 38 -21.86 0.02 5.43
C TYR A 38 -22.41 1.37 5.91
N ALA A 39 -21.72 2.48 5.62
CA ALA A 39 -22.16 3.83 5.98
C ALA A 39 -23.49 4.23 5.31
N ARG A 40 -23.87 3.59 4.20
CA ARG A 40 -25.08 3.89 3.44
C ARG A 40 -26.23 2.94 3.76
N THR A 41 -25.95 1.66 3.98
CA THR A 41 -26.99 0.62 4.15
C THR A 41 -27.12 0.11 5.58
N PHE A 42 -26.14 0.39 6.45
CA PHE A 42 -26.06 -0.11 7.83
C PHE A 42 -26.08 -1.64 7.97
N GLU A 43 -25.78 -2.36 6.88
CA GLU A 43 -25.75 -3.82 6.88
C GLU A 43 -24.40 -4.35 7.40
N ILE A 44 -24.42 -5.10 8.50
CA ILE A 44 -23.22 -5.57 9.21
C ILE A 44 -22.30 -6.46 8.34
N GLN A 45 -22.84 -7.12 7.31
CA GLN A 45 -22.04 -7.93 6.41
C GLN A 45 -20.93 -7.12 5.71
N TRP A 46 -21.20 -5.87 5.35
CA TRP A 46 -20.20 -5.00 4.73
C TRP A 46 -19.05 -4.69 5.69
N ASN A 47 -19.34 -4.44 6.97
CA ASN A 47 -18.31 -4.23 7.99
C ASN A 47 -17.45 -5.50 8.21
N ASN A 48 -18.05 -6.68 8.14
CA ASN A 48 -17.32 -7.95 8.17
C ASN A 48 -16.43 -8.15 6.94
N PHE A 49 -16.91 -7.83 5.73
CA PHE A 49 -16.07 -7.89 4.53
C PHE A 49 -14.90 -6.91 4.60
N ALA A 50 -15.16 -5.68 5.07
CA ALA A 50 -14.12 -4.67 5.26
C ALA A 50 -13.03 -5.17 6.21
N SER A 51 -13.39 -5.76 7.36
CA SER A 51 -12.42 -6.24 8.34
C SER A 51 -11.49 -7.32 7.76
N TRP A 52 -12.02 -8.28 6.99
CA TRP A 52 -11.21 -9.28 6.29
C TRP A 52 -10.31 -8.71 5.21
N LEU A 53 -10.80 -7.74 4.44
CA LEU A 53 -10.01 -7.06 3.39
C LEU A 53 -8.87 -6.24 4.00
N ILE A 54 -9.09 -5.56 5.12
CA ILE A 54 -8.06 -4.83 5.87
C ILE A 54 -6.97 -5.79 6.35
N VAL A 55 -7.36 -6.91 6.96
CA VAL A 55 -6.40 -7.94 7.42
C VAL A 55 -5.61 -8.51 6.24
N GLY A 56 -6.27 -8.83 5.12
CA GLY A 56 -5.59 -9.26 3.90
C GLY A 56 -4.60 -8.22 3.39
N GLY A 57 -5.01 -6.94 3.36
CA GLY A 57 -4.16 -5.82 2.95
C GLY A 57 -2.94 -5.64 3.84
N LEU A 58 -3.08 -5.82 5.16
CA LEU A 58 -1.99 -5.82 6.12
C LEU A 58 -1.00 -6.96 5.87
N VAL A 59 -1.48 -8.18 5.62
CA VAL A 59 -0.61 -9.33 5.34
C VAL A 59 0.20 -9.09 4.06
N VAL A 60 -0.45 -8.72 2.96
CA VAL A 60 0.24 -8.46 1.69
C VAL A 60 1.19 -7.25 1.81
N GLY A 61 0.75 -6.19 2.50
CA GLY A 61 1.57 -5.01 2.76
C GLY A 61 2.79 -5.30 3.65
N ALA A 62 2.68 -6.23 4.60
CA ALA A 62 3.79 -6.66 5.43
C ALA A 62 4.84 -7.43 4.63
N VAL A 63 4.40 -8.30 3.70
CA VAL A 63 5.30 -8.97 2.76
C VAL A 63 5.98 -7.95 1.84
N ALA A 64 5.24 -6.93 1.36
CA ALA A 64 5.83 -5.85 0.57
C ALA A 64 6.89 -5.06 1.37
N LEU A 65 6.60 -4.73 2.63
CA LEU A 65 7.56 -4.06 3.50
C LEU A 65 8.80 -4.93 3.74
N ALA A 66 8.63 -6.23 3.96
CA ALA A 66 9.73 -7.18 4.09
C ALA A 66 10.61 -7.18 2.83
N CYS A 67 10.02 -7.25 1.63
CA CYS A 67 10.75 -7.12 0.37
C CYS A 67 11.49 -5.77 0.25
N SER A 68 10.88 -4.68 0.74
CA SER A 68 11.50 -3.35 0.73
C SER A 68 12.74 -3.26 1.64
N THR A 69 12.86 -4.10 2.67
CA THR A 69 14.05 -4.08 3.55
C THR A 69 15.34 -4.48 2.82
N LEU A 70 15.24 -5.24 1.73
CA LEU A 70 16.38 -5.53 0.85
C LEU A 70 16.93 -4.25 0.18
N GLY A 71 16.10 -3.23 -0.02
CA GLY A 71 16.56 -1.91 -0.49
C GLY A 71 17.29 -1.09 0.58
N LEU A 72 17.14 -1.45 1.86
CA LEU A 72 17.76 -0.75 3.00
C LEU A 72 19.15 -1.28 3.36
N LEU A 73 19.61 -2.36 2.69
CA LEU A 73 20.95 -2.89 2.83
C LEU A 73 22.00 -1.78 2.61
N PRO A 74 23.08 -1.70 3.43
CA PRO A 74 24.05 -0.60 3.39
C PRO A 74 24.62 -0.31 2.00
N SER A 75 24.78 -1.36 1.17
CA SER A 75 25.29 -1.27 -0.20
C SER A 75 24.30 -0.67 -1.22
N ARG A 76 23.00 -0.62 -0.93
CA ARG A 76 21.94 -0.20 -1.86
C ARG A 76 21.03 0.91 -1.29
N ARG A 77 21.30 1.36 -0.07
CA ARG A 77 20.50 2.33 0.67
C ARG A 77 20.52 3.70 -0.01
N THR A 78 19.36 4.13 -0.47
CA THR A 78 19.14 5.48 -1.04
C THR A 78 18.08 6.22 -0.24
N ARG A 79 18.07 7.56 -0.30
CA ARG A 79 17.02 8.39 0.34
C ARG A 79 15.61 7.96 -0.10
N GLN A 80 15.46 7.58 -1.36
CA GLN A 80 14.18 7.10 -1.92
C GLN A 80 13.76 5.75 -1.32
N SER A 81 14.68 4.80 -1.17
CA SER A 81 14.39 3.50 -0.55
C SER A 81 13.95 3.65 0.91
N ILE A 82 14.57 4.57 1.66
CA ILE A 82 14.17 4.88 3.05
C ILE A 82 12.76 5.47 3.10
N LEU A 83 12.47 6.45 2.24
CA LEU A 83 11.14 7.08 2.18
C LEU A 83 10.05 6.07 1.78
N HIS A 84 10.34 5.20 0.81
CA HIS A 84 9.42 4.14 0.38
C HIS A 84 9.11 3.16 1.51
N ALA A 85 10.14 2.67 2.21
CA ALA A 85 9.97 1.78 3.35
C ALA A 85 9.22 2.45 4.52
N ALA A 86 9.53 3.72 4.80
CA ALA A 86 8.84 4.49 5.83
C ALA A 86 7.34 4.69 5.51
N LEU A 87 7.00 4.94 4.25
CA LEU A 87 5.60 5.04 3.82
C LEU A 87 4.87 3.71 3.94
N LEU A 88 5.48 2.60 3.49
CA LEU A 88 4.89 1.27 3.68
C LEU A 88 4.66 0.94 5.15
N LEU A 89 5.62 1.28 6.01
CA LEU A 89 5.47 1.12 7.46
C LEU A 89 4.31 1.97 8.01
N ALA A 90 4.20 3.24 7.59
CA ALA A 90 3.10 4.10 7.97
C ALA A 90 1.73 3.54 7.51
N THR A 91 1.66 2.99 6.29
CA THR A 91 0.47 2.31 5.78
C THR A 91 0.09 1.11 6.66
N LEU A 92 1.06 0.30 7.09
CA LEU A 92 0.79 -0.83 7.99
C LEU A 92 0.31 -0.39 9.37
N ILE A 93 0.92 0.65 9.95
CA ILE A 93 0.49 1.17 11.25
C ILE A 93 -0.94 1.70 11.15
N ALA A 94 -1.24 2.50 10.12
CA ALA A 94 -2.58 3.02 9.89
C ALA A 94 -3.59 1.89 9.61
N GLY A 95 -3.20 0.88 8.83
CA GLY A 95 -4.03 -0.30 8.56
C GLY A 95 -4.31 -1.12 9.82
N LEU A 96 -3.34 -1.23 10.72
CA LEU A 96 -3.51 -1.93 11.99
C LEU A 96 -4.49 -1.18 12.90
N LEU A 97 -4.36 0.14 13.00
CA LEU A 97 -5.33 0.97 13.70
C LEU A 97 -6.73 0.85 13.09
N ASN A 98 -6.82 0.73 11.77
CA ASN A 98 -8.07 0.50 11.06
C ASN A 98 -8.69 -0.87 11.40
N ALA A 99 -7.87 -1.93 11.48
CA ALA A 99 -8.30 -3.25 11.90
C ALA A 99 -8.79 -3.25 13.36
N LEU A 100 -8.09 -2.56 14.26
CA LEU A 100 -8.52 -2.39 15.66
C LEU A 100 -9.82 -1.59 15.76
N MET A 101 -10.03 -0.62 14.88
CA MET A 101 -11.30 0.12 14.80
C MET A 101 -12.45 -0.81 14.41
N HIS A 102 -12.24 -1.69 13.44
CA HIS A 102 -13.22 -2.67 12.96
C HIS A 102 -13.41 -3.85 13.92
N ALA A 103 -12.48 -4.07 14.84
CA ALA A 103 -12.61 -5.04 15.93
C ALA A 103 -13.52 -4.56 17.07
N ARG A 104 -13.89 -3.26 17.09
CA ARG A 104 -14.93 -2.76 17.99
C ARG A 104 -16.31 -3.16 17.49
N ASP A 105 -17.31 -3.07 18.37
CA ASP A 105 -18.70 -3.22 17.96
C ASP A 105 -18.99 -2.36 16.72
N ALA A 106 -19.67 -2.95 15.73
CA ALA A 106 -19.90 -2.32 14.42
C ALA A 106 -20.59 -0.94 14.54
N TRP A 107 -21.35 -0.74 15.60
CA TRP A 107 -22.04 0.52 15.89
C TRP A 107 -21.09 1.60 16.43
N ALA A 108 -19.96 1.21 17.02
CA ALA A 108 -18.92 2.09 17.54
C ALA A 108 -17.72 2.27 16.58
N SER A 109 -17.67 1.51 15.48
CA SER A 109 -16.60 1.61 14.47
C SER A 109 -16.82 2.81 13.53
N MET A 110 -18.06 3.22 13.29
CA MET A 110 -18.40 4.40 12.48
C MET A 110 -18.48 5.68 13.35
N PRO A 111 -18.06 6.86 12.85
CA PRO A 111 -17.50 7.14 11.52
C PRO A 111 -15.99 6.92 11.40
N GLY A 112 -15.29 6.58 12.49
CA GLY A 112 -13.82 6.56 12.50
C GLY A 112 -13.20 5.49 11.58
N GLY A 113 -13.84 4.33 11.40
CA GLY A 113 -13.41 3.27 10.49
C GLY A 113 -13.36 3.74 9.04
N LEU A 114 -14.38 4.47 8.58
CA LEU A 114 -14.41 5.07 7.24
C LEU A 114 -13.23 6.05 7.03
N VAL A 115 -12.98 6.92 8.02
CA VAL A 115 -11.88 7.90 7.95
C VAL A 115 -10.52 7.19 7.90
N LEU A 116 -10.33 6.16 8.73
CA LEU A 116 -9.12 5.34 8.75
C LEU A 116 -8.92 4.59 7.42
N SER A 117 -9.98 4.01 6.84
CA SER A 117 -9.90 3.36 5.52
C SER A 117 -9.51 4.33 4.41
N VAL A 118 -10.05 5.55 4.39
CA VAL A 118 -9.64 6.60 3.44
C VAL A 118 -8.16 6.93 3.62
N LEU A 119 -7.72 7.13 4.86
CA LEU A 119 -6.34 7.44 5.18
C LEU A 119 -5.38 6.34 4.71
N VAL A 120 -5.68 5.08 5.03
CA VAL A 120 -4.87 3.91 4.66
C VAL A 120 -4.79 3.75 3.15
N PHE A 121 -5.91 3.92 2.45
CA PHE A 121 -5.95 3.83 0.99
C PHE A 121 -5.07 4.91 0.35
N VAL A 122 -5.17 6.17 0.80
CA VAL A 122 -4.33 7.27 0.29
C VAL A 122 -2.84 6.99 0.56
N LEU A 123 -2.49 6.50 1.75
CA LEU A 123 -1.11 6.12 2.07
C LEU A 123 -0.60 5.00 1.14
N ALA A 124 -1.42 3.97 0.88
CA ALA A 124 -1.06 2.87 -0.02
C ALA A 124 -0.84 3.35 -1.47
N CYS A 125 -1.67 4.28 -1.95
CA CYS A 125 -1.48 4.91 -3.26
C CYS A 125 -0.17 5.71 -3.32
N VAL A 126 0.12 6.53 -2.31
CA VAL A 126 1.34 7.33 -2.25
C VAL A 126 2.59 6.44 -2.16
N ALA A 127 2.56 5.39 -1.35
CA ALA A 127 3.64 4.42 -1.24
C ALA A 127 3.92 3.73 -2.58
N THR A 128 2.88 3.26 -3.26
CA THR A 128 3.04 2.60 -4.57
C THR A 128 3.52 3.57 -5.64
N TRP A 129 3.01 4.81 -5.64
CA TRP A 129 3.47 5.84 -6.57
C TRP A 129 4.97 6.14 -6.41
N LEU A 130 5.45 6.24 -5.18
CA LEU A 130 6.88 6.42 -4.89
C LEU A 130 7.72 5.20 -5.29
N GLY A 131 7.18 3.99 -5.18
CA GLY A 131 7.81 2.76 -5.69
C GLY A 131 7.86 2.70 -7.22
N CYS A 132 6.86 3.21 -7.93
CA CYS A 132 6.81 3.16 -9.40
C CYS A 132 7.51 4.34 -10.09
N ARG A 133 7.99 5.34 -9.34
CA ARG A 133 8.65 6.52 -9.93
C ARG A 133 9.94 6.12 -10.66
N PRO A 134 10.08 6.43 -11.97
CA PRO A 134 11.33 6.20 -12.67
C PRO A 134 12.42 7.10 -12.05
N THR A 135 13.52 6.50 -11.61
CA THR A 135 14.72 7.24 -11.24
C THR A 135 15.23 7.96 -12.47
N ARG A 136 15.04 9.28 -12.52
CA ARG A 136 15.57 10.13 -13.59
C ARG A 136 17.09 10.14 -13.46
N ILE A 137 17.76 9.25 -14.18
CA ILE A 137 19.22 9.32 -14.34
C ILE A 137 19.45 10.55 -15.23
N GLY A 138 19.90 11.64 -14.62
CA GLY A 138 20.39 12.79 -15.36
C GLY A 138 21.56 12.33 -16.21
N GLY A 139 21.35 12.21 -17.52
CA GLY A 139 22.44 12.21 -18.48
C GLY A 139 23.04 13.61 -18.46
N THR A 140 24.26 13.73 -17.97
CA THR A 140 25.10 14.89 -18.27
C THR A 140 25.57 14.76 -19.72
N PRO A 141 25.51 15.85 -20.51
CA PRO A 141 25.98 15.87 -21.90
C PRO A 141 27.49 15.64 -22.01
#